data_AF-V4YQY8-F1
#
_entry.id   AF-V4YQY8-F1
#
_cell.length_a   1.000
_cell.length_b   1.000
_cell.length_c   1.000
_cell.angle_alpha   90.00
_cell.angle_beta   90.00
_cell.angle_gamma   90.00
#
_symmetry.space_group_name_H-M   'P 1'
#
loop_
_entity.id
_entity.type
_entity.pdbx_description
1 polymer ?
#
loop_
_entity_poly.entity_id
_entity_poly.type
_entity_poly.pdbx_seq_one_letter_code
_entity_poly.pdbx_strand_id
1 'polypeptide(L)'
;MVKAAKLFKQRIEARNSPVHGKGVFALVDLAAKDALVEYVGEIIDWTEALDRHPHDPEQPNHTFYFHIDETRVIDANVDGNRSRWINHSCDPNCEAFERAGRVFIKTLRPIAAGDELFYDYGLVIDEVYTPALMADYPCWCGAAQCRGTLLSPKEDGSSHDNLKKTPTKKKIKQATRSTRRTAS
;
A
#
# COMPACT_ATOMS: atom_id res chain seq x y z
N MET A 1 -28.82 6.21 23.30
CA MET A 1 -27.89 7.32 22.99
C MET A 1 -26.49 6.88 22.53
N VAL A 2 -26.04 5.64 22.79
CA VAL A 2 -24.70 5.13 22.39
C VAL A 2 -24.52 4.94 20.86
N LYS A 3 -25.59 4.65 20.12
CA LYS A 3 -25.54 4.40 18.66
C LYS A 3 -25.23 5.65 17.84
N ALA A 4 -25.78 6.82 18.23
CA ALA A 4 -25.57 8.09 17.54
C ALA A 4 -24.14 8.63 17.72
N ALA A 5 -23.57 8.54 18.94
CA ALA A 5 -22.17 8.90 19.19
C ALA A 5 -21.17 8.00 18.45
N LYS A 6 -21.54 6.76 18.14
CA LYS A 6 -20.74 5.85 17.30
C LYS A 6 -20.81 6.23 15.81
N LEU A 7 -21.95 6.74 15.32
CA LEU A 7 -22.07 7.30 13.97
C LEU A 7 -21.17 8.54 13.79
N PHE A 8 -20.97 9.36 14.83
CA PHE A 8 -20.04 10.50 14.79
C PHE A 8 -18.55 10.13 14.83
N LYS A 9 -18.18 8.84 14.97
CA LYS A 9 -16.77 8.39 15.00
C LYS A 9 -16.26 7.79 13.70
N GLN A 10 -17.14 7.42 12.77
CA GLN A 10 -16.73 6.74 11.55
C GLN A 10 -16.84 7.70 10.38
N ARG A 11 -15.71 8.31 10.02
CA ARG A 11 -15.59 9.29 8.92
C ARG A 11 -15.28 8.66 7.57
N ILE A 12 -14.95 7.37 7.58
CA ILE A 12 -14.55 6.60 6.41
C ILE A 12 -15.14 5.18 6.45
N GLU A 13 -15.45 4.64 5.28
CA GLU A 13 -15.93 3.27 5.08
C GLU A 13 -15.16 2.55 3.99
N ALA A 14 -15.10 1.21 4.05
CA ALA A 14 -14.58 0.41 2.94
C ALA A 14 -15.75 -0.21 2.16
N ARG A 15 -15.72 -0.10 0.84
CA ARG A 15 -16.70 -0.67 -0.10
C ARG A 15 -16.03 -1.05 -1.41
N ASN A 16 -16.76 -1.65 -2.35
CA ASN A 16 -16.19 -1.97 -3.66
C ASN A 16 -15.76 -0.68 -4.38
N SER A 17 -14.55 -0.70 -4.95
CA SER A 17 -14.00 0.42 -5.70
C SER A 17 -14.18 0.18 -7.20
N PRO A 18 -14.50 1.22 -7.98
CA PRO A 18 -14.42 1.14 -9.44
C PRO A 18 -12.98 1.05 -9.96
N VAL A 19 -11.97 1.37 -9.13
CA VAL A 19 -10.55 1.32 -9.50
C VAL A 19 -9.99 -0.09 -9.33
N HIS A 20 -10.09 -0.65 -8.12
CA HIS A 20 -9.58 -1.98 -7.83
C HIS A 20 -10.20 -2.56 -6.55
N GLY A 21 -10.75 -3.77 -6.63
CA GLY A 21 -11.25 -4.52 -5.47
C GLY A 21 -12.10 -3.69 -4.51
N LYS A 22 -11.55 -3.39 -3.32
CA LYS A 22 -12.14 -2.49 -2.34
C LYS A 22 -11.40 -1.16 -2.32
N GLY A 23 -12.14 -0.11 -2.03
CA GLY A 23 -11.66 1.24 -1.78
C GLY A 23 -12.12 1.74 -0.42
N VAL A 24 -11.55 2.85 0.03
CA VAL A 24 -12.02 3.57 1.22
C VAL A 24 -12.59 4.90 0.81
N PHE A 25 -13.76 5.24 1.35
CA PHE A 25 -14.52 6.42 0.95
C PHE A 25 -14.84 7.30 2.14
N ALA A 26 -14.88 8.61 1.91
CA ALA A 26 -15.31 9.59 2.90
C ALA A 26 -16.83 9.45 3.17
N LEU A 27 -17.21 9.42 4.44
CA LEU A 27 -18.62 9.42 4.87
C LEU A 27 -19.16 10.84 5.16
N VAL A 28 -18.25 11.78 5.32
CA VAL A 28 -18.52 13.19 5.61
C VAL A 28 -17.50 14.02 4.85
N ASP A 29 -17.76 15.31 4.66
CA ASP A 29 -16.75 16.22 4.11
C ASP A 29 -15.51 16.25 5.02
N LEU A 30 -14.34 16.12 4.40
CA LEU A 30 -13.05 16.12 5.08
C LEU A 30 -12.32 17.42 4.73
N ALA A 31 -11.79 18.10 5.74
CA ALA A 31 -10.93 19.26 5.52
C ALA A 31 -9.57 18.82 4.98
N ALA A 32 -8.78 19.74 4.43
CA ALA A 32 -7.38 19.48 4.10
C ALA A 32 -6.53 19.31 5.37
N LYS A 33 -5.46 18.53 5.28
CA LYS A 33 -4.50 18.23 6.37
C LYS A 33 -5.13 17.53 7.59
N ASP A 34 -6.28 16.91 7.39
CA ASP A 34 -7.05 16.24 8.43
C ASP A 34 -6.53 14.81 8.62
N ALA A 35 -6.13 14.46 9.85
CA ALA A 35 -5.66 13.12 10.17
C ALA A 35 -6.85 12.15 10.29
N LEU A 36 -6.94 11.19 9.39
CA LEU A 36 -8.13 10.35 9.21
C LEU A 36 -8.06 9.05 9.99
N VAL A 37 -6.98 8.31 9.79
CA VAL A 37 -6.86 6.93 10.25
C VAL A 37 -5.39 6.54 10.37
N GLU A 38 -5.09 5.70 11.34
CA GLU A 38 -3.79 5.04 11.43
C GLU A 38 -3.77 3.80 10.54
N TYR A 39 -2.68 3.60 9.80
CA TYR A 39 -2.40 2.36 9.11
C TYR A 39 -1.85 1.37 10.12
N VAL A 40 -2.63 0.34 10.44
CA VAL A 40 -2.31 -0.64 11.49
C VAL A 40 -2.25 -2.05 10.90
N GLY A 41 -1.50 -2.89 11.57
CA GLY A 41 -1.30 -4.31 11.30
C GLY A 41 -0.23 -4.84 12.25
N GLU A 42 0.20 -6.07 12.04
CA GLU A 42 1.34 -6.62 12.76
C GLU A 42 2.64 -5.94 12.30
N ILE A 43 3.52 -5.55 13.24
CA ILE A 43 4.84 -5.01 12.90
C ILE A 43 5.83 -6.18 12.87
N ILE A 44 6.40 -6.42 11.70
CA ILE A 44 7.36 -7.48 11.43
C ILE A 44 8.65 -6.89 10.82
N ASP A 45 9.69 -7.71 10.70
CA ASP A 45 10.90 -7.33 9.97
C ASP A 45 10.84 -7.72 8.49
N TRP A 46 11.86 -7.31 7.73
CA TRP A 46 11.97 -7.59 6.29
C TRP A 46 12.11 -9.08 5.96
N THR A 47 12.72 -9.86 6.84
CA THR A 47 12.92 -11.30 6.60
C THR A 47 11.57 -12.00 6.65
N GLU A 48 10.79 -11.74 7.70
CA GLU A 48 9.45 -12.29 7.86
C GLU A 48 8.50 -11.83 6.74
N ALA A 49 8.59 -10.56 6.31
CA ALA A 49 7.78 -10.06 5.20
C ALA A 49 8.10 -10.76 3.86
N LEU A 50 9.38 -11.09 3.62
CA LEU A 50 9.77 -11.87 2.44
C LEU A 50 9.31 -13.32 2.54
N ASP A 51 9.36 -13.92 3.73
CA ASP A 51 8.93 -15.31 3.96
C ASP A 51 7.41 -15.48 3.81
N ARG A 52 6.63 -14.45 4.16
CA ARG A 52 5.17 -14.42 3.96
C ARG A 52 4.75 -14.13 2.52
N HIS A 53 5.64 -13.61 1.70
CA HIS A 53 5.32 -13.20 0.34
C HIS A 53 5.45 -14.37 -0.66
N PRO A 54 4.48 -14.57 -1.57
CA PRO A 54 3.22 -13.83 -1.68
C PRO A 54 2.16 -14.33 -0.70
N HIS A 55 1.31 -13.41 -0.19
CA HIS A 55 0.13 -13.81 0.60
C HIS A 55 -0.90 -14.55 -0.26
N ASP A 56 -1.00 -14.18 -1.54
CA ASP A 56 -1.86 -14.82 -2.54
C ASP A 56 -1.02 -15.19 -3.77
N PRO A 57 -0.77 -16.49 -4.04
CA PRO A 57 -0.03 -16.92 -5.22
C PRO A 57 -0.67 -16.52 -6.55
N GLU A 58 -1.99 -16.28 -6.59
CA GLU A 58 -2.69 -15.82 -7.80
C GLU A 58 -2.52 -14.31 -8.01
N GLN A 59 -2.19 -13.55 -6.95
CA GLN A 59 -1.92 -12.11 -6.98
C GLN A 59 -0.61 -11.79 -6.26
N PRO A 60 0.54 -12.27 -6.76
CA PRO A 60 1.77 -12.23 -6.00
C PRO A 60 2.22 -10.81 -5.65
N ASN A 61 1.91 -9.82 -6.49
CA ASN A 61 2.30 -8.43 -6.27
C ASN A 61 1.32 -7.65 -5.37
N HIS A 62 0.20 -8.24 -4.96
CA HIS A 62 -0.78 -7.59 -4.11
C HIS A 62 -0.42 -7.85 -2.63
N THR A 63 0.06 -6.80 -1.97
CA THR A 63 0.43 -6.86 -0.54
C THR A 63 -0.21 -5.70 0.22
N PHE A 64 -0.35 -5.87 1.54
CA PHE A 64 -0.72 -4.78 2.45
C PHE A 64 0.44 -4.36 3.34
N TYR A 65 1.66 -4.47 2.81
CA TYR A 65 2.87 -4.04 3.50
C TYR A 65 3.00 -2.53 3.49
N PHE A 66 3.32 -1.95 4.65
CA PHE A 66 3.64 -0.53 4.77
C PHE A 66 4.98 -0.34 5.49
N HIS A 67 5.90 0.38 4.84
CA HIS A 67 7.21 0.70 5.40
C HIS A 67 7.12 1.69 6.56
N ILE A 68 7.66 1.34 7.71
CA ILE A 68 7.90 2.31 8.79
C ILE A 68 9.32 2.86 8.65
N ASP A 69 10.32 1.97 8.64
CA ASP A 69 11.74 2.31 8.55
C ASP A 69 12.58 1.17 7.95
N GLU A 70 13.91 1.24 8.09
CA GLU A 70 14.86 0.28 7.52
C GLU A 70 14.71 -1.15 8.07
N THR A 71 14.11 -1.32 9.24
CA THR A 71 14.01 -2.61 9.93
C THR A 71 12.59 -3.09 10.14
N ARG A 72 11.59 -2.19 10.04
CA ARG A 72 10.20 -2.48 10.39
C ARG A 72 9.24 -2.23 9.24
N VAL A 73 8.35 -3.19 9.04
CA VAL A 73 7.23 -3.12 8.10
C VAL A 73 5.94 -3.53 8.81
N ILE A 74 4.82 -2.91 8.43
CA ILE A 74 3.49 -3.27 8.90
C ILE A 74 2.89 -4.26 7.91
N ASP A 75 2.45 -5.43 8.37
CA ASP A 75 1.61 -6.35 7.62
C ASP A 75 0.13 -6.16 8.01
N ALA A 76 -0.63 -5.41 7.21
CA ALA A 76 -2.05 -5.17 7.49
C ALA A 76 -2.98 -6.32 7.08
N ASN A 77 -2.46 -7.46 6.59
CA ASN A 77 -3.24 -8.70 6.53
C ASN A 77 -3.54 -9.25 7.92
N VAL A 78 -2.61 -9.07 8.86
CA VAL A 78 -2.73 -9.52 10.26
C VAL A 78 -3.12 -8.33 11.13
N ASP A 79 -4.26 -8.43 11.82
CA ASP A 79 -4.78 -7.39 12.73
C ASP A 79 -4.90 -5.96 12.13
N GLY A 80 -5.00 -5.87 10.80
CA GLY A 80 -5.17 -4.60 10.10
C GLY A 80 -6.58 -4.01 10.21
N ASN A 81 -6.69 -2.73 9.85
CA ASN A 81 -7.98 -2.04 9.76
C ASN A 81 -8.34 -1.69 8.31
N ARG A 82 -9.42 -0.92 8.12
CA ARG A 82 -9.93 -0.56 6.78
C ARG A 82 -8.96 0.25 5.91
N SER A 83 -7.94 0.90 6.50
CA SER A 83 -6.94 1.70 5.78
C SER A 83 -6.14 0.89 4.76
N ARG A 84 -6.02 -0.43 4.93
CA ARG A 84 -5.38 -1.32 3.95
C ARG A 84 -6.06 -1.33 2.57
N TRP A 85 -7.31 -0.89 2.51
CA TRP A 85 -8.08 -0.80 1.27
C TRP A 85 -8.04 0.59 0.62
N ILE A 86 -7.22 1.52 1.13
CA ILE A 86 -7.04 2.82 0.47
C ILE A 86 -6.19 2.57 -0.78
N ASN A 87 -6.75 2.87 -1.95
CA ASN A 87 -6.13 2.56 -3.23
C ASN A 87 -5.03 3.56 -3.62
N HIS A 88 -4.23 3.18 -4.61
CA HIS A 88 -3.25 4.05 -5.23
C HIS A 88 -3.89 5.06 -6.19
N SER A 89 -3.37 6.29 -6.21
CA SER A 89 -3.54 7.22 -7.33
C SER A 89 -2.25 7.99 -7.62
N CYS A 90 -2.00 8.26 -8.90
CA CYS A 90 -0.95 9.18 -9.36
C CYS A 90 -1.35 10.67 -9.17
N ASP A 91 -2.63 10.96 -8.90
CA ASP A 91 -3.12 12.26 -8.41
C ASP A 91 -3.86 12.03 -7.07
N PRO A 92 -3.12 11.80 -5.98
CA PRO A 92 -3.70 11.42 -4.70
C PRO A 92 -4.40 12.59 -4.00
N ASN A 93 -5.41 12.27 -3.19
CA ASN A 93 -6.08 13.23 -2.31
C ASN A 93 -5.69 13.06 -0.83
N CYS A 94 -4.92 12.03 -0.51
CA CYS A 94 -4.35 11.73 0.80
C CYS A 94 -2.84 11.48 0.71
N GLU A 95 -2.15 11.62 1.84
CA GLU A 95 -0.76 11.21 2.01
C GLU A 95 -0.59 10.44 3.32
N ALA A 96 0.38 9.53 3.34
CA ALA A 96 0.82 8.88 4.56
C ALA A 96 1.90 9.71 5.25
N PHE A 97 1.95 9.67 6.57
CA PHE A 97 3.01 10.28 7.36
C PHE A 97 3.33 9.42 8.58
N GLU A 98 4.61 9.44 8.95
CA GLU A 98 5.10 8.74 10.13
C GLU A 98 5.09 9.70 11.34
N ARG A 99 4.67 9.20 12.51
CA ARG A 99 4.81 9.88 13.79
C ARG A 99 5.03 8.88 14.92
N ALA A 100 6.22 8.92 15.52
CA ALA A 100 6.60 8.12 16.68
C ALA A 100 6.49 6.59 16.46
N GLY A 101 7.02 6.11 15.34
CA GLY A 101 7.03 4.72 14.89
C GLY A 101 5.69 4.21 14.36
N ARG A 102 4.77 5.11 14.01
CA ARG A 102 3.39 4.77 13.58
C ARG A 102 3.04 5.51 12.31
N VAL A 103 2.25 4.88 11.44
CA VAL A 103 1.87 5.42 10.14
C VAL A 103 0.43 5.91 10.18
N PHE A 104 0.20 7.13 9.72
CA PHE A 104 -1.12 7.75 9.67
C PHE A 104 -1.41 8.26 8.27
N ILE A 105 -2.68 8.28 7.90
CA ILE A 105 -3.17 8.87 6.66
C ILE A 105 -3.84 10.20 6.98
N LYS A 106 -3.49 11.24 6.22
CA LYS A 106 -4.16 12.54 6.25
C LYS A 106 -4.54 13.00 4.86
N THR A 107 -5.51 13.91 4.78
CA THR A 107 -5.92 14.54 3.51
C THR A 107 -4.89 15.58 3.04
N LEU A 108 -4.70 15.68 1.73
CA LEU A 108 -3.91 16.75 1.09
C LEU A 108 -4.77 17.98 0.76
N ARG A 109 -6.02 17.74 0.41
CA ARG A 109 -7.02 18.73 -0.03
C ARG A 109 -8.38 18.40 0.59
N PRO A 110 -9.36 19.31 0.56
CA PRO A 110 -10.72 18.97 0.96
C PRO A 110 -11.27 17.81 0.11
N ILE A 111 -12.03 16.91 0.73
CA ILE A 111 -12.62 15.72 0.09
C ILE A 111 -14.10 15.69 0.42
N ALA A 112 -14.96 15.56 -0.59
CA ALA A 112 -16.40 15.54 -0.37
C ALA A 112 -16.85 14.19 0.18
N ALA A 113 -17.95 14.18 0.94
CA ALA A 113 -18.61 12.94 1.33
C ALA A 113 -18.94 12.10 0.08
N GLY A 114 -18.58 10.83 0.09
CA GLY A 114 -18.78 9.89 -1.01
C GLY A 114 -17.57 9.70 -1.92
N ASP A 115 -16.56 10.58 -1.89
CA ASP A 115 -15.34 10.45 -2.67
C ASP A 115 -14.43 9.33 -2.13
N GLU A 116 -13.72 8.65 -3.03
CA GLU A 116 -12.71 7.65 -2.67
C GLU A 116 -11.41 8.32 -2.25
N LEU A 117 -10.75 7.72 -1.26
CA LEU A 117 -9.46 8.14 -0.74
C LEU A 117 -8.35 7.42 -1.50
N PHE A 118 -7.32 8.16 -1.87
CA PHE A 118 -6.16 7.64 -2.57
C PHE A 118 -4.87 8.28 -2.07
N TYR A 119 -3.80 7.50 -2.00
CA TYR A 119 -2.44 8.01 -1.77
C TYR A 119 -1.46 7.42 -2.81
N ASP A 120 -0.30 8.06 -2.98
CA ASP A 120 0.79 7.43 -3.75
C ASP A 120 1.44 6.35 -2.89
N TYR A 121 1.51 5.11 -3.40
CA TYR A 121 2.09 4.01 -2.65
C TYR A 121 3.59 4.15 -2.43
N GLY A 122 4.27 4.97 -3.23
CA GLY A 122 5.73 5.12 -3.10
C GLY A 122 6.47 3.81 -3.40
N LEU A 123 5.88 2.90 -4.17
CA LEU A 123 6.41 1.57 -4.41
C LEU A 123 7.68 1.64 -5.26
N VAL A 124 8.84 1.53 -4.62
CA VAL A 124 10.15 1.52 -5.27
C VAL A 124 10.77 0.14 -5.12
N ILE A 125 11.19 -0.46 -6.24
CA ILE A 125 11.88 -1.75 -6.28
C ILE A 125 13.29 -1.61 -6.87
N ASP A 126 14.19 -2.49 -6.45
CA ASP A 126 15.61 -2.43 -6.84
C ASP A 126 15.88 -2.93 -8.27
N GLU A 127 14.89 -3.56 -8.92
CA GLU A 127 14.99 -4.05 -10.31
C GLU A 127 14.99 -2.92 -11.35
N VAL A 128 15.60 -3.13 -12.52
CA VAL A 128 15.58 -2.14 -13.61
C VAL A 128 14.17 -2.06 -14.19
N TYR A 129 13.62 -0.85 -14.31
CA TYR A 129 12.27 -0.64 -14.82
C TYR A 129 12.24 -0.92 -16.32
N THR A 130 11.80 -2.11 -16.68
CA THR A 130 11.51 -2.51 -18.05
C THR A 130 10.00 -2.43 -18.32
N PRO A 131 9.54 -2.29 -19.58
CA PRO A 131 8.12 -2.32 -19.89
C PRO A 131 7.40 -3.58 -19.37
N ALA A 132 8.06 -4.74 -19.42
CA ALA A 132 7.52 -5.99 -18.89
C ALA A 132 7.34 -5.92 -17.37
N LEU A 133 8.36 -5.46 -16.64
CA LEU A 133 8.27 -5.30 -15.19
C LEU A 133 7.18 -4.29 -14.78
N MET A 134 7.09 -3.16 -15.48
CA MET A 134 6.05 -2.16 -15.18
C MET A 134 4.64 -2.71 -15.45
N ALA A 135 4.48 -3.62 -16.43
CA ALA A 135 3.23 -4.29 -16.72
C ALA A 135 2.80 -5.30 -15.63
N ASP A 136 3.74 -5.78 -14.80
CA ASP A 136 3.43 -6.62 -13.62
C ASP A 136 2.87 -5.80 -12.43
N TYR A 137 3.01 -4.46 -12.49
CA TYR A 137 2.50 -3.52 -11.51
C TYR A 137 1.62 -2.46 -12.18
N PRO A 138 0.53 -2.83 -12.87
CA PRO A 138 -0.28 -1.89 -13.62
C PRO A 138 -1.01 -0.91 -12.69
N CYS A 139 -1.09 0.36 -13.08
CA CYS A 139 -1.90 1.36 -12.37
C CYS A 139 -3.22 1.61 -13.09
N TRP A 140 -4.33 1.53 -12.36
CA TRP A 140 -5.68 1.73 -12.86
C TRP A 140 -6.37 2.98 -12.31
N CYS A 141 -5.62 3.92 -11.70
CA CYS A 141 -6.19 5.04 -10.96
C CYS A 141 -7.02 6.04 -11.80
N GLY A 142 -6.88 6.03 -13.13
CA GLY A 142 -7.63 6.92 -14.02
C GLY A 142 -7.20 8.39 -14.01
N ALA A 143 -6.13 8.74 -13.28
CA ALA A 143 -5.61 10.11 -13.26
C ALA A 143 -5.14 10.58 -14.65
N ALA A 144 -5.34 11.87 -14.97
CA ALA A 144 -4.99 12.44 -16.27
C ALA A 144 -3.49 12.32 -16.62
N GLN A 145 -2.63 12.36 -15.60
CA GLN A 145 -1.18 12.16 -15.71
C GLN A 145 -0.76 10.85 -15.01
N CYS A 146 -1.52 9.77 -15.23
CA CYS A 146 -1.18 8.46 -14.69
C CYS A 146 0.15 7.93 -15.24
N ARG A 147 1.01 7.41 -14.35
CA ARG A 147 2.30 6.80 -14.71
C ARG A 147 2.17 5.47 -15.47
N GLY A 148 0.97 4.87 -15.48
CA GLY A 148 0.70 3.54 -16.06
C GLY A 148 1.15 2.37 -15.18
N THR A 149 1.90 2.63 -14.11
CA THR A 149 2.38 1.62 -13.16
C THR A 149 2.29 2.11 -11.72
N LEU A 150 2.12 1.19 -10.76
CA LEU A 150 2.19 1.46 -9.33
C LEU A 150 3.63 1.78 -8.90
N LEU A 151 4.63 1.41 -9.71
CA LEU A 151 6.02 1.68 -9.41
C LEU A 151 6.29 3.18 -9.45
N SER A 152 6.80 3.69 -8.35
CA SER A 152 7.23 5.08 -8.23
C SER A 152 8.53 5.29 -8.98
N PRO A 153 8.74 6.47 -9.60
CA PRO A 153 10.01 6.82 -10.21
C PRO A 153 11.16 6.62 -9.22
N LYS A 154 12.29 6.08 -9.68
CA LYS A 154 13.50 6.05 -8.87
C LYS A 154 14.03 7.47 -8.79
N GLU A 155 14.13 8.04 -7.59
CA GLU A 155 14.73 9.36 -7.43
C GLU A 155 16.17 9.36 -7.94
N ASP A 156 16.51 10.38 -8.73
CA ASP A 156 17.88 10.81 -9.02
C ASP A 156 18.43 11.65 -7.87
N GLY A 157 18.24 11.21 -6.63
CA GLY A 157 18.85 11.85 -5.45
C GLY A 157 18.39 13.27 -5.14
N SER A 158 17.18 13.70 -5.54
CA SER A 158 16.61 14.98 -5.10
C SER A 158 15.15 14.89 -4.59
N SER A 159 15.06 14.63 -3.28
CA SER A 159 14.11 15.18 -2.30
C SER A 159 12.59 15.16 -2.60
N HIS A 160 11.89 14.12 -2.14
CA HIS A 160 10.64 14.29 -1.38
C HIS A 160 10.58 13.36 -0.15
N ASP A 161 10.26 13.95 1.01
CA ASP A 161 10.30 13.31 2.34
C ASP A 161 9.36 12.10 2.49
N ASN A 162 9.93 11.02 3.04
CA ASN A 162 9.34 10.02 3.93
C ASN A 162 8.44 8.89 3.41
N LEU A 163 8.77 8.25 2.29
CA LEU A 163 8.61 6.79 2.18
C LEU A 163 9.84 6.18 1.48
N LYS A 164 10.76 5.62 2.27
CA LYS A 164 12.01 5.04 1.78
C LYS A 164 11.81 3.59 1.32
N LYS A 165 12.23 3.36 0.07
CA LYS A 165 12.64 2.11 -0.62
C LYS A 165 12.19 0.77 0.01
N THR A 166 11.43 0.00 -0.75
CA THR A 166 11.23 -1.44 -0.53
C THR A 166 12.45 -2.24 -0.98
N PRO A 167 13.27 -2.79 -0.05
CA PRO A 167 14.34 -3.68 -0.47
C PRO A 167 13.69 -4.97 -0.97
N THR A 168 13.86 -5.29 -2.25
CA THR A 168 13.46 -6.58 -2.80
C THR A 168 14.62 -7.29 -3.49
N LYS A 169 14.67 -8.60 -3.21
CA LYS A 169 15.44 -9.66 -3.88
C LYS A 169 16.96 -9.46 -3.96
N LYS A 170 17.67 -9.73 -2.85
CA LYS A 170 18.99 -10.36 -2.97
C LYS A 170 18.81 -11.83 -3.38
N LYS A 171 19.13 -12.13 -4.65
CA LYS A 171 19.42 -13.44 -5.27
C LYS A 171 19.35 -14.65 -4.34
N ILE A 172 18.35 -15.52 -4.52
CA ILE A 172 18.50 -16.96 -4.22
C ILE A 172 18.29 -17.72 -5.51
N LYS A 173 19.37 -18.39 -5.96
CA LYS A 173 19.40 -19.28 -7.11
C LYS A 173 18.34 -20.35 -6.91
N GLN A 174 17.53 -20.61 -7.94
CA GLN A 174 16.68 -21.81 -8.02
C GLN A 174 17.52 -23.04 -7.69
N ALA A 175 17.28 -23.66 -6.53
CA ALA A 175 17.66 -25.03 -6.30
C ALA A 175 16.60 -25.91 -6.93
N THR A 176 16.74 -26.20 -8.22
CA THR A 176 16.01 -27.27 -8.89
C THR A 176 16.35 -28.59 -8.20
N ARG A 177 15.47 -29.07 -7.34
CA ARG A 177 15.59 -30.40 -6.73
C ARG A 177 15.17 -31.43 -7.77
N SER A 178 16.15 -31.91 -8.52
CA SER A 178 16.04 -33.08 -9.41
C SER A 178 15.46 -34.27 -8.62
N THR A 179 14.23 -34.66 -8.94
CA THR A 179 13.64 -35.92 -8.52
C THR A 179 14.37 -37.08 -9.21
N ARG A 180 15.34 -37.69 -8.52
CA ARG A 180 15.89 -38.98 -8.94
C ARG A 180 14.97 -40.08 -8.40
N ARG A 181 14.16 -40.65 -9.31
CA ARG A 181 13.55 -41.98 -9.16
C ARG A 181 14.67 -42.98 -8.89
N THR A 182 14.60 -43.69 -7.78
CA THR A 182 15.05 -45.09 -7.66
C THR A 182 14.35 -45.72 -6.46
N ALA A 183 13.43 -46.63 -6.71
CA ALA A 183 13.09 -47.70 -5.79
C ALA A 183 12.95 -48.96 -6.66
N SER A 184 13.90 -49.87 -6.48
CA SER A 184 13.72 -51.29 -6.74
C SER A 184 12.98 -51.91 -5.55
#